data_AF-A0A3D8P7R7-F1
#
_entry.id   AF-A0A3D8P7R7-F1
#
_cell.length_a   1.000
_cell.length_b   1.000
_cell.length_c   1.000
_cell.angle_alpha   90.00
_cell.angle_beta   90.00
_cell.angle_gamma   90.00
#
_symmetry.space_group_name_H-M   'P 1'
#
loop_
_entity.id
_entity.type
_entity.pdbx_description
1 polymer ?
#
loop_
_entity_poly.entity_id
_entity_poly.type
_entity_poly.pdbx_seq_one_letter_code
_entity_poly.pdbx_strand_id
1 'polypeptide(L)'
;GGAGRRHEARAYSDLAVGTHPHGAETWEDRASFAMGASLGAPPDGFAPQGQNWGLAPFNPLALRAAAYAPLAQTLRRQLQYAGCLRIDHIPGFERAFWVPDGAPGAYIAMPRDAMLAVIRIEAARAGRAVIIGEDLGHIPEGLREALAASGILGCRVAMFERDSHHPPVFRPAAAYDRAAVASFSTHDLPTWRGWRQGADIAARAR
;
A
#
# COMPACT_ATOMS: atom_id res chain seq x y z
N GLY A 1 -6.17 -10.49 -40.89
CA GLY A 1 -5.53 -9.19 -40.69
C GLY A 1 -5.48 -8.89 -39.21
N GLY A 2 -4.31 -9.09 -38.59
CA GLY A 2 -4.13 -8.84 -37.16
C GLY A 2 -3.94 -7.34 -36.93
N ALA A 3 -4.96 -6.69 -36.36
CA ALA A 3 -4.79 -5.36 -35.82
C ALA A 3 -3.80 -5.45 -34.66
N GLY A 4 -2.56 -5.00 -34.90
CA GLY A 4 -1.57 -4.78 -33.86
C GLY A 4 -2.16 -3.82 -32.84
N ARG A 5 -2.49 -4.32 -31.66
CA ARG A 5 -2.80 -3.47 -30.51
C ARG A 5 -1.54 -2.68 -30.21
N ARG A 6 -1.55 -1.40 -30.60
CA ARG A 6 -0.57 -0.43 -30.15
C ARG A 6 -0.56 -0.51 -28.62
N HIS A 7 0.60 -0.81 -28.04
CA HIS A 7 0.82 -0.62 -26.61
C HIS A 7 0.84 0.89 -26.36
N GLU A 8 -0.34 1.52 -26.25
CA GLU A 8 -0.42 2.84 -25.63
C GLU A 8 0.16 2.69 -24.22
N ALA A 9 1.20 3.48 -23.93
CA ALA A 9 1.80 3.53 -22.61
C ALA A 9 0.73 4.04 -21.63
N ARG A 10 0.05 3.11 -20.96
CA ARG A 10 -0.91 3.45 -19.92
C ARG A 10 -0.15 3.92 -18.68
N ALA A 11 -0.74 4.87 -17.95
CA ALA A 11 -0.10 5.48 -16.79
C ALA A 11 0.22 4.45 -15.69
N TYR A 12 1.23 4.79 -14.89
CA TYR A 12 1.47 4.21 -13.57
C TYR A 12 0.84 5.14 -12.53
N SER A 13 -0.23 4.68 -11.89
CA SER A 13 -0.96 5.42 -10.86
C SER A 13 -0.69 4.84 -9.47
N ASP A 14 -0.92 5.67 -8.47
CA ASP A 14 -0.76 5.33 -7.06
C ASP A 14 -2.10 5.51 -6.33
N LEU A 15 -2.59 4.44 -5.68
CA LEU A 15 -3.81 4.45 -4.87
C LEU A 15 -3.43 4.63 -3.42
N ALA A 16 -3.80 5.78 -2.85
CA ALA A 16 -3.63 6.08 -1.44
C ALA A 16 -4.36 5.08 -0.53
N VAL A 17 -3.86 4.92 0.69
CA VAL A 17 -4.35 3.94 1.67
C VAL A 17 -5.80 4.15 2.13
N GLY A 18 -6.33 5.38 2.05
CA GLY A 18 -7.67 5.68 2.54
C GLY A 18 -8.19 7.05 2.09
N THR A 19 -9.37 7.40 2.61
CA THR A 19 -10.12 8.60 2.23
C THR A 19 -10.36 9.50 3.44
N HIS A 20 -10.59 10.78 3.23
CA HIS A 20 -10.85 11.71 4.32
C HIS A 20 -12.22 11.42 4.97
N PRO A 21 -12.37 11.40 6.32
CA PRO A 21 -13.62 11.05 7.01
C PRO A 21 -14.80 11.99 6.74
N HIS A 22 -14.50 13.18 6.23
CA HIS A 22 -15.49 14.17 5.79
C HIS A 22 -15.40 14.46 4.28
N GLY A 23 -14.82 13.53 3.52
CA GLY A 23 -14.72 13.63 2.06
C GLY A 23 -16.00 13.21 1.34
N ALA A 24 -15.98 13.30 0.01
CA ALA A 24 -17.12 12.92 -0.82
C ALA A 24 -17.48 11.43 -0.69
N GLU A 25 -16.47 10.55 -0.63
CA GLU A 25 -16.66 9.09 -0.56
C GLU A 25 -17.36 8.66 0.74
N THR A 26 -16.96 9.23 1.89
CA THR A 26 -17.61 8.97 3.19
C THR A 26 -18.92 9.73 3.38
N TRP A 27 -19.18 10.75 2.55
CA TRP A 27 -20.49 11.41 2.50
C TRP A 27 -21.50 10.59 1.70
N GLU A 28 -21.09 10.03 0.56
CA GLU A 28 -21.92 9.21 -0.32
C GLU A 28 -22.17 7.81 0.25
N ASP A 29 -21.11 7.11 0.68
CA ASP A 29 -21.18 5.73 1.17
C ASP A 29 -20.58 5.59 2.56
N ARG A 30 -21.20 6.27 3.53
CA ARG A 30 -20.74 6.24 4.94
C ARG A 30 -20.71 4.82 5.53
N ALA A 31 -21.60 3.93 5.10
CA ALA A 31 -21.76 2.59 5.67
C ALA A 31 -20.55 1.69 5.43
N SER A 32 -19.82 1.90 4.33
CA SER A 32 -18.62 1.14 3.99
C SER A 32 -17.39 1.51 4.82
N PHE A 33 -17.44 2.59 5.60
CA PHE A 33 -16.32 3.07 6.42
C PHE A 33 -16.63 2.96 7.91
N ALA A 34 -15.58 2.77 8.72
CA ALA A 34 -15.71 2.84 10.17
C ALA A 34 -15.48 4.28 10.65
N MET A 35 -16.59 4.95 10.98
CA MET A 35 -16.57 6.31 11.51
C MET A 35 -16.15 6.33 12.99
N GLY A 36 -15.49 7.40 13.42
CA GLY A 36 -14.95 7.53 14.79
C GLY A 36 -13.62 6.79 15.01
N ALA A 37 -12.98 6.36 13.92
CA ALA A 37 -11.64 5.81 13.92
C ALA A 37 -10.87 6.31 12.70
N SER A 38 -9.55 6.33 12.83
CA SER A 38 -8.64 6.65 11.73
C SER A 38 -7.64 5.53 11.46
N LEU A 39 -7.19 5.40 10.22
CA LEU A 39 -6.00 4.62 9.89
C LEU A 39 -4.75 5.28 10.49
N GLY A 40 -3.78 4.45 10.83
CA GLY A 40 -2.51 4.92 11.39
C GLY A 40 -1.44 3.84 11.41
N ALA A 41 -0.44 4.07 12.24
CA ALA A 41 0.61 3.11 12.54
C ALA A 41 0.91 3.08 14.04
N PRO A 42 1.28 1.92 14.62
CA PRO A 42 1.70 1.86 16.00
C PRO A 42 3.01 2.64 16.22
N PRO A 43 3.36 2.96 17.48
CA PRO A 43 4.67 3.48 17.83
C PRO A 43 5.83 2.67 17.24
N ASP A 44 6.81 3.37 16.67
CA ASP A 44 8.06 2.79 16.18
C ASP A 44 9.26 3.70 16.48
N GLY A 45 10.46 3.26 16.05
CA GLY A 45 11.69 4.02 16.28
C GLY A 45 11.78 5.37 15.57
N PHE A 46 10.94 5.62 14.56
CA PHE A 46 10.87 6.89 13.82
C PHE A 46 9.74 7.79 14.33
N ALA A 47 8.64 7.21 14.79
CA ALA A 47 7.48 7.88 15.37
C ALA A 47 7.15 7.25 16.73
N PRO A 48 7.79 7.68 17.83
CA PRO A 48 7.62 7.07 19.16
C PRO A 48 6.19 7.17 19.72
N GLN A 49 5.37 8.08 19.19
CA GLN A 49 3.95 8.23 19.57
C GLN A 49 3.00 7.50 18.62
N GLY A 50 3.54 6.79 17.62
CA GLY A 50 2.77 6.25 16.50
C GLY A 50 2.31 7.35 15.54
N GLN A 51 1.41 6.98 14.64
CA GLN A 51 0.86 7.89 13.63
C GLN A 51 -0.65 7.75 13.56
N ASN A 52 -1.32 8.88 13.39
CA ASN A 52 -2.73 8.96 13.04
C ASN A 52 -2.80 9.73 11.71
N TRP A 53 -3.30 9.08 10.66
CA TRP A 53 -3.28 9.65 9.31
C TRP A 53 -4.52 10.47 8.97
N GLY A 54 -5.53 10.51 9.86
CA GLY A 54 -6.78 11.24 9.59
C GLY A 54 -7.58 10.67 8.42
N LEU A 55 -7.40 9.38 8.10
CA LEU A 55 -8.10 8.68 7.02
C LEU A 55 -9.12 7.70 7.58
N ALA A 56 -10.32 7.65 7.01
CA ALA A 56 -11.37 6.72 7.39
C ALA A 56 -11.03 5.30 6.88
N PRO A 57 -10.96 4.29 7.77
CA PRO A 57 -10.76 2.91 7.35
C PRO A 57 -12.02 2.32 6.73
N PHE A 58 -11.86 1.43 5.74
CA PHE A 58 -12.95 0.55 5.35
C PHE A 58 -13.42 -0.31 6.53
N ASN A 59 -14.72 -0.46 6.69
CA ASN A 59 -15.31 -1.39 7.65
C ASN A 59 -15.29 -2.82 7.06
N PRO A 60 -14.53 -3.78 7.63
CA PRO A 60 -14.40 -5.11 7.06
C PRO A 60 -15.72 -5.90 7.03
N LEU A 61 -16.62 -5.64 7.99
CA LEU A 61 -17.94 -6.28 8.03
C LEU A 61 -18.85 -5.74 6.94
N ALA A 62 -18.85 -4.42 6.74
CA ALA A 62 -19.62 -3.75 5.70
C ALA A 62 -19.12 -4.15 4.30
N LEU A 63 -17.79 -4.19 4.09
CA LEU A 63 -17.20 -4.70 2.85
C LEU A 63 -17.69 -6.10 2.53
N ARG A 64 -17.70 -7.02 3.51
CA ARG A 64 -18.20 -8.38 3.30
C ARG A 64 -19.70 -8.39 2.96
N ALA A 65 -20.50 -7.60 3.67
CA ALA A 65 -21.94 -7.50 3.43
C ALA A 65 -22.27 -6.93 2.03
N ALA A 66 -21.45 -5.99 1.54
CA ALA A 66 -21.56 -5.40 0.22
C ALA A 66 -20.83 -6.19 -0.88
N ALA A 67 -20.40 -7.43 -0.60
CA ALA A 67 -19.61 -8.26 -1.52
C ALA A 67 -18.39 -7.53 -2.12
N TYR A 68 -17.75 -6.67 -1.32
CA TYR A 68 -16.57 -5.88 -1.65
C TYR A 68 -16.77 -4.88 -2.80
N ALA A 69 -18.02 -4.52 -3.11
CA ALA A 69 -18.35 -3.57 -4.17
C ALA A 69 -17.60 -2.22 -4.07
N PRO A 70 -17.43 -1.60 -2.87
CA PRO A 70 -16.72 -0.33 -2.75
C PRO A 70 -15.26 -0.43 -3.23
N LEU A 71 -14.51 -1.42 -2.72
CA LEU A 71 -13.13 -1.67 -3.15
C LEU A 71 -13.04 -1.95 -4.66
N ALA A 72 -13.93 -2.77 -5.19
CA ALA A 72 -13.96 -3.10 -6.61
C ALA A 72 -14.23 -1.85 -7.48
N GLN A 73 -15.10 -0.96 -7.04
CA GLN A 73 -15.40 0.30 -7.73
C GLN A 73 -14.18 1.22 -7.74
N THR A 74 -13.52 1.41 -6.60
CA THR A 74 -12.30 2.23 -6.49
C THR A 74 -11.21 1.72 -7.44
N LEU A 75 -10.92 0.42 -7.41
CA LEU A 75 -9.93 -0.19 -8.29
C LEU A 75 -10.30 -0.04 -9.77
N ARG A 76 -11.57 -0.30 -10.13
CA ARG A 76 -12.04 -0.17 -11.51
C ARG A 76 -11.88 1.25 -12.05
N ARG A 77 -12.12 2.27 -11.22
CA ARG A 77 -11.95 3.67 -11.61
C ARG A 77 -10.49 4.04 -11.81
N GLN A 78 -9.59 3.59 -10.94
CA GLN A 78 -8.14 3.79 -11.12
C GLN A 78 -7.63 3.12 -12.40
N LEU A 79 -8.00 1.87 -12.61
CA LEU A 79 -7.56 1.05 -13.74
C LEU A 79 -8.17 1.45 -15.09
N GLN A 80 -9.15 2.36 -15.11
CA GLN A 80 -9.67 2.93 -16.35
C GLN A 80 -8.59 3.74 -17.09
N TYR A 81 -7.67 4.37 -16.35
CA TYR A 81 -6.65 5.26 -16.90
C TYR A 81 -5.22 4.72 -16.77
N ALA A 82 -5.02 3.70 -15.94
CA ALA A 82 -3.72 3.13 -15.63
C ALA A 82 -3.55 1.71 -16.14
N GLY A 83 -2.35 1.39 -16.62
CA GLY A 83 -1.94 0.02 -16.94
C GLY A 83 -1.14 -0.60 -15.80
N CYS A 84 -0.69 0.24 -14.87
CA CYS A 84 -0.03 -0.16 -13.65
C CYS A 84 -0.61 0.63 -12.46
N LEU A 85 -0.95 -0.07 -11.38
CA LEU A 85 -1.46 0.54 -10.16
C LEU A 85 -0.61 0.10 -8.98
N ARG A 86 0.01 1.06 -8.29
CA ARG A 86 0.53 0.86 -6.93
C ARG A 86 -0.61 1.03 -5.94
N ILE A 87 -0.68 0.12 -4.99
CA ILE A 87 -1.57 0.19 -3.84
C ILE A 87 -0.67 0.47 -2.64
N ASP A 88 -0.86 1.66 -2.07
CA ASP A 88 -0.15 2.11 -0.89
C ASP A 88 -0.53 1.26 0.32
N HIS A 89 0.45 0.92 1.15
CA HIS A 89 0.27 0.18 2.39
C HIS A 89 -0.54 -1.12 2.25
N ILE A 90 -0.10 -2.03 1.35
CA ILE A 90 -0.77 -3.32 1.14
C ILE A 90 -0.87 -4.22 2.40
N PRO A 91 -0.04 -4.09 3.46
CA PRO A 91 -0.29 -4.75 4.74
C PRO A 91 -1.69 -4.49 5.31
N GLY A 92 -2.27 -3.32 5.00
CA GLY A 92 -3.64 -2.95 5.36
C GLY A 92 -4.71 -3.92 4.87
N PHE A 93 -4.42 -4.76 3.87
CA PHE A 93 -5.35 -5.79 3.39
C PHE A 93 -5.42 -7.00 4.32
N GLU A 94 -4.39 -7.25 5.13
CA GLU A 94 -4.38 -8.32 6.13
C GLU A 94 -4.70 -7.80 7.53
N ARG A 95 -4.14 -6.64 7.89
CA ARG A 95 -4.48 -5.94 9.12
C ARG A 95 -4.25 -4.45 8.96
N ALA A 96 -5.19 -3.65 9.44
CA ALA A 96 -5.06 -2.20 9.46
C ALA A 96 -4.96 -1.72 10.90
N PHE A 97 -3.98 -0.86 11.21
CA PHE A 97 -3.91 -0.24 12.54
C PHE A 97 -4.91 0.90 12.59
N TRP A 98 -5.87 0.81 13.50
CA TRP A 98 -6.91 1.82 13.71
C TRP A 98 -6.59 2.60 14.97
N VAL A 99 -6.82 3.90 14.93
CA VAL A 99 -6.74 4.85 16.04
C VAL A 99 -8.16 5.38 16.29
N PRO A 100 -8.90 4.83 17.27
CA PRO A 100 -10.23 5.29 17.62
C PRO A 100 -10.21 6.63 18.37
N ASP A 101 -11.31 7.38 18.29
CA ASP A 101 -11.46 8.61 19.06
C ASP A 101 -11.48 8.32 20.57
N GLY A 102 -10.53 8.91 21.30
CA GLY A 102 -10.47 8.80 22.76
C GLY A 102 -10.04 7.45 23.31
N ALA A 103 -9.49 6.54 22.49
CA ALA A 103 -8.99 5.24 22.93
C ALA A 103 -7.64 4.88 22.27
N PRO A 104 -6.85 3.96 22.87
CA PRO A 104 -5.62 3.46 22.26
C PRO A 104 -5.88 2.75 20.92
N GLY A 105 -4.92 2.85 20.02
CA GLY A 105 -5.00 2.17 18.72
C GLY A 105 -4.79 0.66 18.80
N ALA A 106 -5.30 -0.05 17.79
CA ALA A 106 -5.20 -1.51 17.69
C ALA A 106 -5.20 -1.98 16.23
N TYR A 107 -4.62 -3.15 15.97
CA TYR A 107 -4.76 -3.81 14.68
C TYR A 107 -6.13 -4.46 14.55
N ILE A 108 -6.83 -4.13 13.47
CA ILE A 108 -8.07 -4.78 13.05
C ILE A 108 -7.73 -5.75 11.91
N ALA A 109 -8.18 -7.00 12.03
CA ALA A 109 -8.03 -8.00 10.99
C ALA A 109 -8.86 -7.63 9.76
N MET A 110 -8.24 -7.66 8.60
CA MET A 110 -8.85 -7.33 7.31
C MET A 110 -8.96 -8.60 6.45
N PRO A 111 -10.00 -8.72 5.61
CA PRO A 111 -10.28 -9.95 4.85
C PRO A 111 -9.35 -10.11 3.63
N ARG A 112 -8.04 -10.32 3.89
CA ARG A 112 -6.95 -10.38 2.90
C ARG A 112 -7.33 -11.13 1.64
N ASP A 113 -7.67 -12.40 1.76
CA ASP A 113 -7.83 -13.28 0.60
C ASP A 113 -8.96 -12.79 -0.33
N ALA A 114 -10.03 -12.23 0.24
CA ALA A 114 -11.12 -11.63 -0.52
C ALA A 114 -10.69 -10.32 -1.18
N MET A 115 -9.98 -9.45 -0.47
CA MET A 115 -9.50 -8.18 -1.02
C MET A 115 -8.45 -8.40 -2.14
N LEU A 116 -7.54 -9.36 -1.98
CA LEU A 116 -6.60 -9.78 -3.04
C LEU A 116 -7.33 -10.42 -4.24
N ALA A 117 -8.41 -11.17 -4.00
CA ALA A 117 -9.26 -11.67 -5.07
C ALA A 117 -9.91 -10.53 -5.87
N VAL A 118 -10.41 -9.49 -5.20
CA VAL A 118 -10.98 -8.30 -5.86
C VAL A 118 -9.95 -7.59 -6.73
N ILE A 119 -8.72 -7.40 -6.22
CA ILE A 119 -7.60 -6.84 -7.02
C ILE A 119 -7.40 -7.65 -8.31
N ARG A 120 -7.27 -8.98 -8.19
CA ARG A 120 -7.03 -9.86 -9.36
C ARG A 120 -8.16 -9.77 -10.38
N ILE A 121 -9.40 -9.75 -9.92
CA ILE A 121 -10.59 -9.67 -10.78
C ILE A 121 -10.60 -8.34 -11.54
N GLU A 122 -10.42 -7.21 -10.86
CA GLU A 122 -10.46 -5.89 -11.50
C GLU A 122 -9.24 -5.66 -12.40
N ALA A 123 -8.04 -6.12 -12.00
CA ALA A 123 -6.84 -6.07 -12.83
C ALA A 123 -7.01 -6.90 -14.13
N ALA A 124 -7.60 -8.09 -14.04
CA ALA A 124 -7.90 -8.93 -15.19
C ALA A 124 -8.92 -8.25 -16.12
N ARG A 125 -10.00 -7.68 -15.57
CA ARG A 125 -11.01 -6.91 -16.31
C ARG A 125 -10.43 -5.71 -17.04
N ALA A 126 -9.42 -5.05 -16.48
CA ALA A 126 -8.73 -3.92 -17.08
C ALA A 126 -7.75 -4.30 -18.21
N GLY A 127 -7.68 -5.57 -18.62
CA GLY A 127 -6.76 -6.05 -19.64
C GLY A 127 -5.43 -6.53 -19.08
N ARG A 128 -5.43 -7.11 -17.87
CA ARG A 128 -4.26 -7.60 -17.12
C ARG A 128 -3.31 -6.47 -16.70
N ALA A 129 -3.86 -5.48 -16.01
CA ALA A 129 -3.06 -4.42 -15.42
C ALA A 129 -2.03 -4.97 -14.42
N VAL A 130 -0.86 -4.34 -14.35
CA VAL A 130 0.19 -4.68 -13.39
C VAL A 130 -0.16 -4.06 -12.05
N ILE A 131 -0.19 -4.86 -10.99
CA ILE A 131 -0.44 -4.38 -9.63
C ILE A 131 0.84 -4.46 -8.82
N ILE A 132 1.15 -3.39 -8.11
CA ILE A 132 2.27 -3.30 -7.17
C ILE A 132 1.65 -3.04 -5.80
N GLY A 133 1.93 -3.91 -4.83
CA GLY A 133 1.59 -3.66 -3.43
C GLY A 133 2.81 -3.10 -2.72
N GLU A 134 2.69 -1.93 -2.09
CA GLU A 134 3.77 -1.43 -1.26
C GLU A 134 3.85 -2.28 0.04
N ASP A 135 4.86 -3.14 0.09
CA ASP A 135 5.14 -4.10 1.16
C ASP A 135 6.39 -3.73 1.98
N LEU A 136 6.47 -2.46 2.43
CA LEU A 136 7.52 -1.96 3.32
C LEU A 136 7.06 -1.88 4.78
N GLY A 137 8.04 -1.81 5.69
CA GLY A 137 7.78 -1.75 7.13
C GLY A 137 7.50 -3.13 7.74
N HIS A 138 6.58 -3.19 8.71
CA HIS A 138 6.28 -4.42 9.45
C HIS A 138 5.27 -5.29 8.69
N ILE A 139 5.79 -6.19 7.86
CA ILE A 139 4.98 -7.08 7.03
C ILE A 139 4.46 -8.29 7.82
N PRO A 140 3.15 -8.58 7.81
CA PRO A 140 2.61 -9.82 8.37
C PRO A 140 3.24 -11.06 7.74
N GLU A 141 3.43 -12.10 8.55
CA GLU A 141 3.93 -13.39 8.07
C GLU A 141 3.00 -13.97 6.99
N GLY A 142 3.57 -14.48 5.89
CA GLY A 142 2.79 -15.05 4.79
C GLY A 142 2.21 -14.03 3.81
N LEU A 143 2.26 -12.72 4.09
CA LEU A 143 1.68 -11.71 3.20
C LEU A 143 2.42 -11.66 1.86
N ARG A 144 3.77 -11.69 1.86
CA ARG A 144 4.55 -11.63 0.60
C ARG A 144 4.28 -12.83 -0.30
N GLU A 145 4.13 -14.00 0.29
CA GLU A 145 3.76 -15.23 -0.39
C GLU A 145 2.36 -15.11 -1.00
N ALA A 146 1.39 -14.55 -0.26
CA ALA A 146 0.04 -14.31 -0.76
C ALA A 146 -0.01 -13.28 -1.90
N LEU A 147 0.81 -12.23 -1.84
CA LEU A 147 0.96 -11.25 -2.92
C LEU A 147 1.55 -11.90 -4.17
N ALA A 148 2.64 -12.65 -4.02
CA ALA A 148 3.29 -13.37 -5.11
C ALA A 148 2.34 -14.39 -5.77
N ALA A 149 1.61 -15.17 -4.96
CA ALA A 149 0.59 -16.11 -5.43
C ALA A 149 -0.58 -15.40 -6.15
N SER A 150 -0.80 -14.12 -5.85
CA SER A 150 -1.80 -13.29 -6.50
C SER A 150 -1.29 -12.54 -7.73
N GLY A 151 -0.01 -12.69 -8.08
CA GLY A 151 0.63 -11.97 -9.18
C GLY A 151 0.84 -10.47 -8.90
N ILE A 152 0.84 -10.07 -7.64
CA ILE A 152 1.08 -8.69 -7.21
C ILE A 152 2.59 -8.53 -6.94
N LEU A 153 3.19 -7.50 -7.53
CA LEU A 153 4.60 -7.18 -7.32
C LEU A 153 4.80 -6.49 -5.97
N GLY A 154 5.90 -6.77 -5.28
CA GLY A 154 6.33 -6.01 -4.11
C GLY A 154 7.18 -4.79 -4.46
N CYS A 155 7.63 -4.06 -3.45
CA CYS A 155 8.56 -2.94 -3.52
C CYS A 155 9.89 -3.31 -2.84
N ARG A 156 11.01 -3.08 -3.51
CA ARG A 156 12.36 -3.21 -2.92
C ARG A 156 13.04 -1.85 -2.93
N VAL A 157 13.19 -1.25 -1.75
CA VAL A 157 13.81 0.06 -1.59
C VAL A 157 15.24 -0.15 -1.14
N ALA A 158 16.21 0.16 -1.99
CA ALA A 158 17.62 -0.18 -1.76
C ALA A 158 18.18 0.35 -0.43
N MET A 159 17.66 1.49 0.07
CA MET A 159 18.01 2.01 1.38
C MET A 159 17.72 1.03 2.54
N PHE A 160 16.69 0.18 2.40
CA PHE A 160 16.23 -0.81 3.38
C PHE A 160 16.71 -2.23 3.09
N GLU A 161 17.11 -2.55 1.86
CA GLU A 161 17.58 -3.89 1.47
C GLU A 161 18.98 -4.19 2.01
N ARG A 162 19.05 -4.56 3.29
CA ARG A 162 20.29 -4.84 4.03
C ARG A 162 20.22 -6.15 4.78
N ASP A 163 21.32 -6.90 4.77
CA ASP A 163 21.51 -8.12 5.57
C ASP A 163 22.05 -7.80 6.97
N SER A 164 22.75 -6.68 7.13
CA SER A 164 23.21 -6.19 8.43
C SER A 164 23.20 -4.67 8.48
N HIS A 165 22.94 -4.13 9.67
CA HIS A 165 23.04 -2.70 9.96
C HIS A 165 24.43 -2.30 10.50
N HIS A 166 25.14 -3.22 11.15
CA HIS A 166 26.42 -2.96 11.82
C HIS A 166 27.38 -4.16 11.66
N PRO A 167 28.39 -4.09 10.76
CA PRO A 167 28.55 -3.08 9.72
C PRO A 167 27.42 -3.17 8.67
N PRO A 168 27.12 -2.09 7.93
CA PRO A 168 26.08 -2.13 6.93
C PRO A 168 26.47 -3.04 5.75
N VAL A 169 25.64 -4.05 5.49
CA VAL A 169 25.79 -4.95 4.33
C VAL A 169 24.52 -4.85 3.51
N PHE A 170 24.61 -4.26 2.31
CA PHE A 170 23.48 -4.13 1.39
C PHE A 170 23.33 -5.38 0.54
N ARG A 171 22.09 -5.79 0.30
CA ARG A 171 21.79 -6.91 -0.57
C ARG A 171 22.17 -6.58 -2.02
N PRO A 172 22.85 -7.50 -2.73
CA PRO A 172 23.14 -7.30 -4.15
C PRO A 172 21.84 -7.34 -4.97
N ALA A 173 21.77 -6.55 -6.04
CA ALA A 173 20.58 -6.49 -6.90
C ALA A 173 20.17 -7.86 -7.46
N ALA A 174 21.12 -8.76 -7.70
CA ALA A 174 20.86 -10.13 -8.15
C ALA A 174 20.09 -10.99 -7.14
N ALA A 175 20.08 -10.60 -5.85
CA ALA A 175 19.33 -11.27 -4.80
C ALA A 175 17.93 -10.69 -4.59
N TYR A 176 17.54 -9.64 -5.32
CA TYR A 176 16.19 -9.06 -5.19
C TYR A 176 15.16 -9.99 -5.84
N ASP A 177 13.94 -9.96 -5.30
CA ASP A 177 12.84 -10.78 -5.83
C ASP A 177 12.50 -10.36 -7.26
N ARG A 178 12.29 -11.34 -8.14
CA ARG A 178 11.87 -11.05 -9.53
C ARG A 178 10.49 -10.40 -9.59
N ALA A 179 9.63 -10.71 -8.62
CA ALA A 179 8.27 -10.19 -8.52
C ALA A 179 8.24 -8.88 -7.71
N ALA A 180 9.09 -7.92 -8.05
CA ALA A 180 9.14 -6.64 -7.35
C ALA A 180 9.58 -5.48 -8.26
N VAL A 181 9.21 -4.27 -7.85
CA VAL A 181 9.75 -3.02 -8.39
C VAL A 181 10.84 -2.52 -7.44
N ALA A 182 12.04 -2.33 -7.98
CA ALA A 182 13.17 -1.84 -7.21
C ALA A 182 13.36 -0.32 -7.43
N SER A 183 13.62 0.40 -6.35
CA SER A 183 13.98 1.82 -6.37
C SER A 183 15.10 2.09 -5.37
N PHE A 184 15.80 3.22 -5.51
CA PHE A 184 16.75 3.62 -4.48
C PHE A 184 16.02 4.11 -3.21
N SER A 185 15.03 4.98 -3.40
CA SER A 185 14.26 5.70 -2.36
C SER A 185 12.80 5.82 -2.79
N THR A 186 11.92 6.22 -1.87
CA THR A 186 10.53 6.62 -2.13
C THR A 186 10.36 8.13 -1.99
N HIS A 187 9.12 8.63 -2.15
CA HIS A 187 8.79 10.03 -1.89
C HIS A 187 8.80 10.37 -0.38
N ASP A 188 8.71 9.38 0.51
CA ASP A 188 8.79 9.54 1.97
C ASP A 188 10.22 9.61 2.50
N LEU A 189 11.19 9.33 1.63
CA LEU A 189 12.59 9.13 1.98
C LEU A 189 13.48 10.15 1.27
N PRO A 190 14.66 10.48 1.85
CA PRO A 190 15.57 11.42 1.22
C PRO A 190 16.01 10.94 -0.16
N THR A 191 16.17 11.90 -1.08
CA THR A 191 16.86 11.63 -2.35
C THR A 191 18.24 11.01 -2.12
N TRP A 192 18.81 10.34 -3.13
CA TRP A 192 20.17 9.79 -3.08
C TRP A 192 21.21 10.77 -2.50
N ARG A 193 21.18 12.03 -2.97
CA ARG A 193 22.07 13.08 -2.48
C ARG A 193 21.82 13.40 -1.01
N GLY A 194 20.56 13.53 -0.60
CA GLY A 194 20.18 13.81 0.78
C GLY A 194 20.63 12.69 1.72
N TRP A 195 20.37 11.43 1.34
CA TRP A 195 20.78 10.25 2.10
C TRP A 195 22.30 10.19 2.28
N ARG A 196 23.07 10.38 1.19
CA ARG A 196 24.54 10.37 1.23
C ARG A 196 25.13 11.44 2.15
N GLN A 197 24.40 12.54 2.35
CA GLN A 197 24.81 13.66 3.20
C GLN A 197 24.24 13.59 4.63
N GLY A 198 23.41 12.59 4.94
CA GLY A 198 22.69 12.52 6.22
C GLY A 198 21.72 13.70 6.42
N ALA A 199 21.20 14.29 5.34
CA ALA A 199 20.38 15.49 5.39
C ALA A 199 19.04 15.26 6.12
N ASP A 200 18.48 14.06 5.99
CA ASP A 200 17.29 13.60 6.72
C ASP A 200 17.53 13.49 8.23
N ILE A 201 18.70 13.00 8.63
CA ILE A 201 19.10 12.93 10.05
C ILE A 201 19.21 14.34 10.63
N ALA A 202 19.89 15.24 9.90
CA ALA A 202 20.03 16.62 10.32
C ALA A 202 18.69 17.38 10.37
N ALA A 203 17.77 17.09 9.44
CA ALA A 203 16.44 17.70 9.42
C ALA A 203 15.56 17.24 10.59
N ARG A 204 15.65 15.97 11.00
CA ARG A 204 14.89 15.41 12.14
C ARG A 204 15.38 15.87 13.50
N ALA A 205 16.64 16.34 13.59
CA ALA A 205 17.23 16.84 14.81
C ALA A 205 16.91 18.33 15.09
N ARG A 206 16.20 19.00 14.18
CA ARG A 206 15.73 20.39 14.32
C ARG A 206 14.30 20.41 14.83
#